data_AF-A0A850PWJ2-F1
#
_entry.id   AF-A0A850PWJ2-F1
#
_cell.length_a   1.000
_cell.length_b   1.000
_cell.length_c   1.000
_cell.angle_alpha   90.00
_cell.angle_beta   90.00
_cell.angle_gamma   90.00
#
_symmetry.space_group_name_H-M   'P 1'
#
loop_
_entity.id
_entity.type
_entity.pdbx_description
1 polymer ?
#
loop_
_entity_poly.entity_id
_entity_poly.type
_entity_poly.pdbx_seq_one_letter_code
_entity_poly.pdbx_strand_id
1 'polypeptide(L)'
;MNNYKRNIYYRGVILLNVLIFTMVAVLILTFFITWVTSSIKIARITLSKEQAFQIAESGVDYYRWHLAHAPNDFKDGTNNNGPYVHSFYDKDGNIIGSFTLTITPPITGSTIVQIKSEGKVNNYPSIKRTIETKLAIPSFAKFAVVADDFMRFGEGTEIFGPVHSNNGIRFDGLSHNLVTSAVASYDDPDHTGGTELGVHTHVNTTGSGVNEAYRPLEGGSVNPIPVRSDVFLVGRQFPVPQADFTGITNDLSLIKTNATSGGKYLAASGKLGYHIIFKTNDTYDVYKVTNLTSASSSCSSDSNGGDSSWGTWSISSSNGETFVGNYANPTNGLIFVEDNVWVDGQINTARVTVAAGKFPDKSTDRKSIFINKDLLYTNYDGRDIIGLIAQQDVSVGMESNDSLRIDAALMANNGKVGRHYYANSCSPYNHRSSLTLYGMIGSSNRYGFAFTDGTGYNLRTIIYDANLLYGPPPSFPLTSDKYSTISWDERE
;
A
#
# COMPACT_ATOMS: atom_id res chain seq x y z
N MET A 1 -32.93 -90.01 -63.57
CA MET A 1 -32.05 -88.94 -63.03
C MET A 1 -32.75 -87.60 -63.18
N ASN A 2 -32.55 -86.70 -62.21
CA ASN A 2 -33.06 -85.32 -62.06
C ASN A 2 -34.48 -85.16 -61.49
N ASN A 3 -34.74 -84.25 -60.55
CA ASN A 3 -33.98 -83.73 -59.41
C ASN A 3 -35.05 -83.01 -58.57
N TYR A 4 -35.06 -83.24 -57.25
CA TYR A 4 -35.99 -82.58 -56.32
C TYR A 4 -35.81 -81.06 -56.36
N LYS A 5 -36.90 -80.29 -56.44
CA LYS A 5 -36.95 -78.93 -55.87
C LYS A 5 -38.28 -78.72 -55.14
N ARG A 6 -38.23 -78.91 -53.83
CA ARG A 6 -39.30 -78.57 -52.89
C ARG A 6 -39.22 -77.07 -52.64
N ASN A 7 -40.16 -76.29 -53.18
CA ASN A 7 -40.25 -74.86 -52.92
C ASN A 7 -40.80 -74.62 -51.50
N ILE A 8 -39.90 -74.23 -50.59
CA ILE A 8 -40.27 -73.82 -49.23
C ILE A 8 -40.75 -72.37 -49.32
N TYR A 9 -42.04 -72.14 -49.12
CA TYR A 9 -42.61 -70.79 -49.06
C TYR A 9 -42.21 -70.10 -47.73
N TYR A 10 -41.36 -69.07 -47.80
CA TYR A 10 -40.91 -68.24 -46.66
C TYR A 10 -42.00 -67.29 -46.14
N ARG A 11 -43.18 -67.79 -45.74
CA ARG A 11 -44.31 -66.96 -45.26
C ARG A 11 -44.14 -66.36 -43.85
N GLY A 12 -42.95 -66.45 -43.23
CA GLY A 12 -42.64 -65.85 -41.92
C GLY A 12 -41.43 -64.90 -41.88
N VAL A 13 -40.59 -64.86 -42.93
CA VAL A 13 -39.34 -64.09 -42.93
C VAL A 13 -39.58 -62.59 -43.08
N ILE A 14 -40.60 -62.20 -43.85
CA ILE A 14 -40.99 -60.79 -44.01
C ILE A 14 -41.49 -60.22 -42.67
N LEU A 15 -42.29 -60.99 -41.92
CA LEU A 15 -42.82 -60.57 -40.63
C LEU A 15 -41.70 -60.38 -39.59
N LEU A 16 -40.72 -61.29 -39.57
CA LEU A 16 -39.53 -61.19 -38.70
C LEU A 16 -38.69 -59.95 -39.02
N ASN A 17 -38.41 -59.70 -40.30
CA ASN A 17 -37.65 -58.52 -40.72
C ASN A 17 -38.39 -57.23 -40.36
N VAL A 18 -39.70 -57.15 -40.62
CA VAL A 18 -40.52 -55.98 -40.23
C VAL A 18 -40.46 -55.75 -38.73
N LEU A 19 -40.52 -56.80 -37.91
CA LEU A 19 -40.50 -56.69 -36.46
C LEU A 19 -39.13 -56.22 -35.94
N ILE A 20 -38.04 -56.73 -36.51
CA ILE A 20 -36.67 -56.28 -36.20
C ILE A 20 -36.47 -54.82 -36.62
N PHE A 21 -36.83 -54.44 -37.85
CA PHE A 21 -36.71 -53.06 -38.32
C PHE A 21 -37.56 -52.09 -37.50
N THR A 22 -38.77 -52.49 -37.10
CA THR A 22 -39.64 -51.67 -36.24
C THR A 22 -39.03 -51.50 -34.85
N MET A 23 -38.48 -52.58 -34.26
CA MET A 23 -37.81 -52.52 -32.97
C MET A 23 -36.58 -51.61 -33.01
N VAL A 24 -35.74 -51.73 -34.03
CA VAL A 24 -34.57 -50.86 -34.23
C VAL A 24 -35.00 -49.41 -34.44
N ALA A 25 -36.03 -49.16 -35.24
CA ALA A 25 -36.56 -47.82 -35.46
C ALA A 25 -37.09 -47.19 -34.16
N VAL A 26 -37.82 -47.94 -33.34
CA VAL A 26 -38.34 -47.46 -32.03
C VAL A 26 -37.20 -47.19 -31.06
N LEU A 27 -36.16 -48.04 -31.00
CA LEU A 27 -34.99 -47.81 -30.16
C LEU A 27 -34.24 -46.54 -30.56
N ILE A 28 -34.02 -46.33 -31.86
CA ILE A 28 -33.37 -45.13 -32.39
C ILE A 28 -34.22 -43.88 -32.08
N LEU A 29 -35.53 -43.92 -32.31
CA LEU A 29 -36.44 -42.82 -31.99
C LEU A 29 -36.41 -42.48 -30.49
N THR A 30 -36.46 -43.48 -29.62
CA THR A 30 -36.43 -43.28 -28.17
C THR A 30 -35.10 -42.65 -27.75
N PHE A 31 -33.98 -43.16 -28.27
CA PHE A 31 -32.65 -42.59 -28.03
C PHE A 31 -32.58 -41.11 -28.47
N PHE A 32 -33.05 -40.78 -29.68
CA PHE A 32 -33.06 -39.40 -30.16
C PHE A 32 -33.94 -38.49 -29.29
N ILE A 33 -35.13 -38.93 -28.88
CA ILE A 33 -36.01 -38.13 -28.02
C ILE A 33 -35.35 -37.88 -26.64
N THR A 34 -34.77 -38.92 -26.03
CA THR A 34 -34.07 -38.77 -24.74
C THR A 34 -32.83 -37.88 -24.87
N TRP A 35 -32.07 -38.00 -25.96
CA TRP A 35 -30.93 -37.15 -26.23
C TRP A 35 -31.35 -35.69 -26.43
N VAL A 36 -32.33 -35.40 -27.29
CA VAL A 36 -32.83 -34.04 -27.53
C VAL A 36 -33.37 -33.39 -26.26
N THR A 37 -34.19 -34.12 -25.48
CA THR A 37 -34.73 -33.60 -24.21
C THR A 37 -33.63 -33.33 -23.18
N SER A 38 -32.63 -34.20 -23.09
CA SER A 38 -31.46 -34.01 -22.23
C SER A 38 -30.62 -32.81 -22.69
N SER A 39 -30.37 -32.67 -23.99
CA SER A 39 -29.64 -31.54 -24.56
C SER A 39 -30.34 -30.21 -24.31
N ILE A 40 -31.67 -30.15 -24.44
CA ILE A 40 -32.46 -28.94 -24.11
C ILE A 40 -32.36 -28.63 -22.61
N LYS A 41 -32.45 -29.65 -21.74
CA LYS A 41 -32.34 -29.46 -20.29
C LYS A 41 -30.96 -28.94 -19.90
N ILE A 42 -29.90 -29.51 -20.46
CA ILE A 42 -28.52 -29.06 -20.25
C ILE A 42 -28.35 -27.62 -20.73
N ALA A 43 -28.83 -27.30 -21.94
CA ALA A 43 -28.75 -25.94 -22.48
C ALA A 43 -29.44 -24.91 -21.57
N ARG A 44 -30.63 -25.23 -21.03
CA ARG A 44 -31.34 -24.35 -20.08
C ARG A 44 -30.58 -24.19 -18.76
N ILE A 45 -30.00 -25.26 -18.24
CA ILE A 45 -29.18 -25.21 -17.02
C ILE A 45 -27.94 -24.35 -17.25
N THR A 46 -27.24 -24.53 -18.37
CA THR A 46 -26.07 -23.71 -18.73
C THR A 46 -26.46 -22.24 -18.85
N LEU A 47 -27.54 -21.92 -19.58
CA LEU A 47 -28.05 -20.55 -19.67
C LEU A 47 -28.36 -19.95 -18.29
N SER A 48 -29.01 -20.73 -17.41
CA SER A 48 -29.37 -20.27 -16.07
C SER A 48 -28.15 -20.08 -15.18
N LYS A 49 -27.07 -20.85 -15.39
CA LYS A 49 -25.78 -20.66 -14.70
C LYS A 49 -25.12 -19.35 -15.15
N GLU A 50 -25.08 -19.07 -16.45
CA GLU A 50 -24.56 -17.80 -16.98
C GLU A 50 -25.39 -16.60 -16.48
N GLN A 51 -26.72 -16.73 -16.46
CA GLN A 51 -27.59 -15.70 -15.90
C GLN A 51 -27.36 -15.50 -14.41
N ALA A 52 -27.26 -16.58 -13.62
CA ALA A 52 -26.95 -16.47 -12.18
C ALA A 52 -25.58 -15.79 -11.95
N PHE A 53 -24.60 -16.07 -12.80
CA PHE A 53 -23.27 -15.46 -12.76
C PHE A 53 -23.33 -13.96 -13.06
N GLN A 54 -24.01 -13.54 -14.12
CA GLN A 54 -24.20 -12.11 -14.44
C GLN A 54 -24.97 -11.36 -13.35
N ILE A 55 -25.98 -12.00 -12.75
CA ILE A 55 -26.71 -11.45 -11.60
C ILE A 55 -25.76 -11.29 -10.40
N ALA A 56 -24.89 -12.27 -10.13
CA ALA A 56 -23.88 -12.15 -9.08
C ALA A 56 -22.90 -11.00 -9.36
N GLU A 57 -22.42 -10.83 -10.60
CA GLU A 57 -21.53 -9.72 -10.99
C GLU A 57 -22.21 -8.38 -10.78
N SER A 58 -23.48 -8.26 -11.15
CA SER A 58 -24.25 -7.03 -10.95
C SER A 58 -24.32 -6.61 -9.48
N GLY A 59 -24.34 -7.57 -8.55
CA GLY A 59 -24.30 -7.27 -7.12
C GLY A 59 -22.96 -6.72 -6.66
N VAL A 60 -21.85 -7.22 -7.23
CA VAL A 60 -20.51 -6.67 -6.98
C VAL A 60 -20.41 -5.24 -7.53
N ASP A 61 -20.86 -5.01 -8.76
CA ASP A 61 -20.83 -3.70 -9.40
C ASP A 61 -21.73 -2.68 -8.68
N TYR A 62 -22.92 -3.09 -8.25
CA TYR A 62 -23.80 -2.28 -7.42
C TYR A 62 -23.11 -1.83 -6.14
N TYR A 63 -22.50 -2.76 -5.41
CA TYR A 63 -21.90 -2.42 -4.12
C TYR A 63 -20.60 -1.62 -4.28
N ARG A 64 -19.87 -1.83 -5.38
CA ARG A 64 -18.76 -0.96 -5.77
C ARG A 64 -19.22 0.46 -6.06
N TRP A 65 -20.33 0.64 -6.78
CA TRP A 65 -20.95 1.95 -6.98
C TRP A 65 -21.40 2.56 -5.66
N HIS A 66 -22.01 1.77 -4.77
CA HIS A 66 -22.45 2.22 -3.44
C HIS A 66 -21.29 2.76 -2.61
N LEU A 67 -20.20 2.00 -2.49
CA LEU A 67 -19.00 2.42 -1.78
C LEU A 67 -18.29 3.62 -2.42
N ALA A 68 -18.46 3.85 -3.73
CA ALA A 68 -17.94 5.06 -4.37
C ALA A 68 -18.71 6.33 -3.96
N HIS A 69 -19.97 6.20 -3.53
CA HIS A 69 -20.81 7.33 -3.08
C HIS A 69 -20.89 7.44 -1.56
N ALA A 70 -20.77 6.31 -0.86
CA ALA A 70 -20.79 6.20 0.59
C ALA A 70 -19.64 5.28 1.08
N PRO A 71 -18.39 5.78 1.13
CA PRO A 71 -17.19 4.95 1.35
C PRO A 71 -17.13 4.19 2.68
N ASN A 72 -17.87 4.66 3.68
CA ASN A 72 -17.91 4.10 5.03
C ASN A 72 -19.20 3.31 5.32
N ASP A 73 -20.07 3.15 4.33
CA ASP A 73 -21.34 2.45 4.51
C ASP A 73 -21.22 0.98 4.10
N PHE A 74 -20.82 0.17 5.08
CA PHE A 74 -20.78 -1.29 4.96
C PHE A 74 -22.14 -1.95 5.23
N LYS A 75 -23.20 -1.15 5.33
CA LYS A 75 -24.56 -1.59 5.67
C LYS A 75 -25.62 -1.32 4.61
N ASP A 76 -25.20 -0.99 3.39
CA ASP A 76 -26.07 -0.87 2.22
C ASP A 76 -27.22 0.14 2.42
N GLY A 77 -26.90 1.27 3.06
CA GLY A 77 -27.86 2.33 3.40
C GLY A 77 -28.79 1.98 4.58
N THR A 78 -28.57 0.85 5.24
CA THR A 78 -29.40 0.37 6.36
C THR A 78 -28.67 0.45 7.70
N ASN A 79 -29.40 0.30 8.80
CA ASN A 79 -28.80 0.17 10.13
C ASN A 79 -28.56 -1.30 10.55
N ASN A 80 -29.03 -2.25 9.75
CA ASN A 80 -28.99 -3.68 10.04
C ASN A 80 -27.73 -4.31 9.46
N ASN A 81 -27.27 -5.40 10.09
CA ASN A 81 -26.22 -6.21 9.49
C ASN A 81 -26.86 -7.11 8.42
N GLY A 82 -26.17 -7.28 7.29
CA GLY A 82 -26.60 -8.11 6.17
C GLY A 82 -26.82 -9.59 6.53
N PRO A 83 -27.21 -10.41 5.55
CA PRO A 83 -27.08 -10.16 4.12
C PRO A 83 -28.17 -9.25 3.52
N TYR A 84 -27.82 -8.50 2.47
CA TYR A 84 -28.72 -7.57 1.77
C TYR A 84 -29.21 -8.19 0.46
N VAL A 85 -30.52 -8.18 0.21
CA VAL A 85 -31.12 -8.84 -0.95
C VAL A 85 -31.70 -7.81 -1.90
N HIS A 86 -31.30 -7.89 -3.17
CA HIS A 86 -31.76 -7.00 -4.23
C HIS A 86 -32.36 -7.79 -5.37
N SER A 87 -33.42 -7.24 -5.98
CA SER A 87 -34.06 -7.83 -7.15
C SER A 87 -33.31 -7.43 -8.42
N PHE A 88 -33.15 -8.38 -9.35
CA PHE A 88 -32.53 -8.13 -10.66
C PHE A 88 -33.59 -8.14 -11.76
N TYR A 89 -33.58 -7.09 -12.58
CA TYR A 89 -34.61 -6.83 -13.59
C TYR A 89 -34.06 -7.00 -15.00
N ASP A 90 -34.90 -7.47 -15.91
CA ASP A 90 -34.62 -7.40 -17.34
C ASP A 90 -34.83 -5.98 -17.90
N LYS A 91 -34.52 -5.80 -19.19
CA LYS A 91 -34.71 -4.52 -19.91
C LYS A 91 -36.16 -4.01 -19.91
N ASP A 92 -37.13 -4.89 -19.68
CA ASP A 92 -38.56 -4.59 -19.70
C ASP A 92 -39.11 -4.35 -18.29
N GLY A 93 -38.27 -4.45 -17.25
CA GLY A 93 -38.63 -4.22 -15.85
C GLY A 93 -39.19 -5.44 -15.12
N ASN A 94 -39.08 -6.65 -15.69
CA ASN A 94 -39.51 -7.87 -15.01
C ASN A 94 -38.41 -8.44 -14.12
N ILE A 95 -38.77 -8.96 -12.95
CA ILE A 95 -37.82 -9.59 -12.03
C ILE A 95 -37.45 -10.98 -12.55
N ILE A 96 -36.20 -11.15 -12.98
CA ILE A 96 -35.69 -12.44 -13.49
C ILE A 96 -34.85 -13.20 -12.45
N GLY A 97 -34.45 -12.52 -11.37
CA GLY A 97 -33.68 -13.12 -10.28
C GLY A 97 -33.38 -12.14 -9.16
N SER A 98 -32.43 -12.51 -8.32
CA SER A 98 -31.96 -11.67 -7.22
C SER A 98 -30.50 -11.95 -6.89
N PHE A 99 -29.82 -10.96 -6.34
CA PHE A 99 -28.50 -11.15 -5.73
C PHE A 99 -28.57 -10.85 -4.23
N THR A 100 -27.76 -11.59 -3.48
CA THR A 100 -27.62 -11.46 -2.02
C THR A 100 -26.19 -11.07 -1.68
N LEU A 101 -26.03 -9.96 -0.97
CA LEU A 101 -24.74 -9.38 -0.60
C LEU A 101 -24.39 -9.67 0.85
N THR A 102 -23.18 -10.18 1.08
CA THR A 102 -22.54 -10.25 2.40
C THR A 102 -21.29 -9.40 2.36
N ILE A 103 -21.21 -8.42 3.27
CA ILE A 103 -20.13 -7.43 3.31
C ILE A 103 -19.33 -7.63 4.58
N THR A 104 -18.03 -7.90 4.42
CA THR A 104 -17.09 -7.94 5.55
C THR A 104 -16.37 -6.59 5.60
N PRO A 105 -16.57 -5.78 6.67
CA PRO A 105 -15.91 -4.48 6.80
C PRO A 105 -14.40 -4.64 7.01
N PRO A 106 -13.60 -3.60 6.73
CA PRO A 106 -12.16 -3.66 6.95
C PRO A 106 -11.80 -3.82 8.42
N ILE A 107 -10.71 -4.54 8.69
CA ILE A 107 -10.08 -4.55 10.02
C ILE A 107 -9.46 -3.17 10.31
N THR A 108 -9.20 -2.86 11.59
CA THR A 108 -8.58 -1.59 12.00
C THR A 108 -7.27 -1.34 11.22
N GLY A 109 -7.28 -0.26 10.43
CA GLY A 109 -6.16 0.18 9.59
C GLY A 109 -6.06 -0.49 8.23
N SER A 110 -6.93 -1.42 7.87
CA SER A 110 -7.06 -1.86 6.48
C SER A 110 -8.14 -1.03 5.75
N THR A 111 -8.00 -0.88 4.45
CA THR A 111 -9.06 -0.38 3.55
C THR A 111 -9.73 -1.51 2.78
N ILE A 112 -9.36 -2.77 3.04
CA ILE A 112 -9.90 -3.92 2.32
C ILE A 112 -11.33 -4.19 2.77
N VAL A 113 -12.27 -4.04 1.86
CA VAL A 113 -13.65 -4.52 1.99
C VAL A 113 -13.78 -5.81 1.19
N GLN A 114 -14.39 -6.82 1.79
CA GLN A 114 -14.74 -8.04 1.07
C GLN A 114 -16.24 -8.02 0.74
N ILE A 115 -16.56 -8.20 -0.53
CA ILE A 115 -17.92 -8.25 -1.06
C ILE A 115 -18.15 -9.66 -1.57
N LYS A 116 -19.13 -10.34 -0.99
CA LYS A 116 -19.61 -11.64 -1.47
C LYS A 116 -21.01 -11.45 -2.04
N SER A 117 -21.18 -11.70 -3.33
CA SER A 117 -22.45 -11.60 -4.05
C SER A 117 -22.91 -12.97 -4.53
N GLU A 118 -24.03 -13.46 -4.00
CA GLU A 118 -24.68 -14.71 -4.44
C GLU A 118 -25.87 -14.39 -5.37
N GLY A 119 -25.74 -14.69 -6.66
CA GLY A 119 -26.78 -14.49 -7.67
C GLY A 119 -27.64 -15.73 -7.88
N LYS A 120 -28.95 -15.52 -8.06
CA LYS A 120 -29.97 -16.56 -8.29
C LYS A 120 -30.93 -16.15 -9.40
N VAL A 121 -31.42 -17.14 -10.14
CA VAL A 121 -32.46 -16.96 -11.18
C VAL A 121 -33.78 -17.53 -10.67
N ASN A 122 -34.88 -16.79 -10.84
CA ASN A 122 -36.20 -17.19 -10.33
C ASN A 122 -36.70 -18.50 -10.95
N ASN A 123 -36.41 -18.72 -12.23
CA ASN A 123 -36.84 -19.93 -12.95
C ASN A 123 -36.12 -21.21 -12.49
N TYR A 124 -34.95 -21.07 -11.85
CA TYR A 124 -34.15 -22.19 -11.34
C TYR A 124 -33.50 -21.82 -10.00
N PRO A 125 -34.27 -21.76 -8.89
CA PRO A 125 -33.77 -21.25 -7.60
C PRO A 125 -32.64 -22.08 -6.98
N SER A 126 -32.49 -23.34 -7.40
CA SER A 126 -31.41 -24.23 -6.98
C SER A 126 -30.07 -23.92 -7.65
N ILE A 127 -30.08 -23.19 -8.77
CA ILE A 127 -28.88 -22.75 -9.48
C ILE A 127 -28.47 -21.40 -8.90
N LYS A 128 -27.30 -21.37 -8.28
CA LYS A 128 -26.70 -20.18 -7.73
C LYS A 128 -25.24 -20.06 -8.15
N ARG A 129 -24.77 -18.82 -8.20
CA ARG A 129 -23.38 -18.47 -8.49
C ARG A 129 -22.93 -17.44 -7.48
N THR A 130 -21.70 -17.56 -7.01
CA THR A 130 -21.17 -16.67 -5.98
C THR A 130 -19.89 -16.05 -6.50
N ILE A 131 -19.80 -14.72 -6.39
CA ILE A 131 -18.60 -13.98 -6.71
C ILE A 131 -18.12 -13.31 -5.43
N GLU A 132 -16.83 -13.45 -5.18
CA GLU A 132 -16.14 -12.80 -4.09
C GLU A 132 -15.15 -11.80 -4.66
N THR A 133 -15.28 -10.55 -4.24
CA THR A 133 -14.41 -9.46 -4.66
C THR A 133 -13.83 -8.78 -3.44
N LYS A 134 -12.55 -8.45 -3.50
CA LYS A 134 -11.92 -7.58 -2.52
C LYS A 134 -11.68 -6.23 -3.17
N LEU A 135 -12.17 -5.18 -2.51
CA LEU A 135 -11.91 -3.81 -2.89
C LEU A 135 -11.01 -3.17 -1.85
N ALA A 136 -10.05 -2.35 -2.28
CA ALA A 136 -9.23 -1.55 -1.37
C ALA A 136 -8.97 -0.17 -1.97
N ILE A 137 -8.83 0.82 -1.10
CA ILE A 137 -8.36 2.14 -1.48
C ILE A 137 -6.83 2.11 -1.45
N PRO A 138 -6.14 2.38 -2.57
CA PRO A 138 -4.68 2.33 -2.61
C PRO A 138 -4.09 3.41 -1.70
N SER A 139 -3.17 3.02 -0.83
CA SER A 139 -2.42 3.94 0.02
C SER A 139 -1.06 4.28 -0.60
N PHE A 140 -0.36 5.24 -0.01
CA PHE A 140 1.03 5.51 -0.37
C PHE A 140 1.96 4.32 -0.10
N ALA A 141 1.49 3.36 0.70
CA ALA A 141 2.23 2.17 1.06
C ALA A 141 2.30 1.12 -0.06
N LYS A 142 2.14 1.53 -1.33
CA LYS A 142 2.55 0.75 -2.51
C LYS A 142 4.02 0.96 -2.89
N PHE A 143 4.66 2.01 -2.36
CA PHE A 143 6.04 2.36 -2.64
C PHE A 143 6.93 2.11 -1.41
N ALA A 144 8.18 1.72 -1.65
CA ALA A 144 9.24 1.82 -0.65
C ALA A 144 9.56 3.29 -0.35
N VAL A 145 9.62 4.12 -1.39
CA VAL A 145 9.84 5.56 -1.30
C VAL A 145 8.95 6.28 -2.31
N VAL A 146 8.21 7.27 -1.84
CA VAL A 146 7.39 8.18 -2.65
C VAL A 146 7.63 9.61 -2.21
N ALA A 147 7.91 10.51 -3.15
CA ALA A 147 8.24 11.88 -2.82
C ALA A 147 7.71 12.93 -3.81
N ASP A 148 7.59 14.18 -3.34
CA ASP A 148 7.10 15.33 -4.13
C ASP A 148 8.20 16.35 -4.48
N ASP A 149 9.46 15.91 -4.50
CA ASP A 149 10.65 16.79 -4.71
C ASP A 149 11.76 16.05 -5.48
N PHE A 150 12.81 16.75 -5.89
CA PHE A 150 14.00 16.14 -6.50
C PHE A 150 14.68 15.20 -5.51
N MET A 151 14.87 13.94 -5.90
CA MET A 151 15.44 12.91 -5.04
C MET A 151 16.86 12.55 -5.46
N ARG A 152 17.75 12.37 -4.46
CA ARG A 152 19.06 11.75 -4.64
C ARG A 152 19.21 10.55 -3.72
N PHE A 153 19.49 9.40 -4.31
CA PHE A 153 19.83 8.16 -3.61
C PHE A 153 21.32 7.91 -3.78
N GLY A 154 22.17 8.48 -2.91
CA GLY A 154 23.63 8.36 -3.03
C GLY A 154 24.16 6.93 -2.84
N GLU A 155 25.42 6.70 -3.21
CA GLU A 155 26.16 5.43 -3.00
C GLU A 155 26.00 4.92 -1.57
N GLY A 156 25.92 3.59 -1.38
CA GLY A 156 25.64 2.97 -0.08
C GLY A 156 24.14 2.88 0.26
N THR A 157 23.26 3.33 -0.65
CA THR A 157 21.82 3.08 -0.58
C THR A 157 21.45 1.81 -1.33
N GLU A 158 20.67 0.93 -0.71
CA GLU A 158 20.10 -0.26 -1.36
C GLU A 158 18.60 -0.32 -1.06
N ILE A 159 17.77 -0.43 -2.11
CA ILE A 159 16.32 -0.39 -1.98
C ILE A 159 15.67 -1.65 -2.56
N PHE A 160 14.84 -2.28 -1.73
CA PHE A 160 14.00 -3.42 -2.07
C PHE A 160 12.55 -2.97 -2.13
N GLY A 161 12.14 -2.40 -3.26
CA GLY A 161 10.74 -2.04 -3.51
C GLY A 161 10.58 -0.86 -4.44
N PRO A 162 9.34 -0.55 -4.89
CA PRO A 162 9.11 0.49 -5.89
C PRO A 162 9.47 1.88 -5.38
N VAL A 163 10.11 2.70 -6.21
CA VAL A 163 10.47 4.09 -5.91
C VAL A 163 9.77 5.04 -6.88
N HIS A 164 9.24 6.14 -6.35
CA HIS A 164 8.59 7.18 -7.15
C HIS A 164 8.93 8.59 -6.66
N SER A 165 9.09 9.52 -7.60
CA SER A 165 9.05 10.96 -7.32
C SER A 165 8.19 11.68 -8.35
N ASN A 166 7.46 12.69 -7.90
CA ASN A 166 6.76 13.64 -8.79
C ASN A 166 7.75 14.55 -9.56
N ASN A 167 9.00 14.59 -9.14
CA ASN A 167 10.10 15.29 -9.80
C ASN A 167 11.19 14.29 -10.23
N GLY A 168 12.38 14.81 -10.52
CA GLY A 168 13.51 14.01 -10.98
C GLY A 168 14.17 13.15 -9.90
N ILE A 169 14.81 12.05 -10.31
CA ILE A 169 15.56 11.14 -9.44
C ILE A 169 16.97 10.90 -9.97
N ARG A 170 17.97 11.25 -9.15
CA ARG A 170 19.36 10.79 -9.26
C ARG A 170 19.55 9.56 -8.38
N PHE A 171 19.84 8.41 -8.97
CA PHE A 171 19.98 7.16 -8.25
C PHE A 171 21.38 6.57 -8.40
N ASP A 172 22.19 6.66 -7.35
CA ASP A 172 23.58 6.19 -7.30
C ASP A 172 23.77 4.98 -6.36
N GLY A 173 22.68 4.47 -5.80
CA GLY A 173 22.65 3.22 -5.03
C GLY A 173 22.33 2.00 -5.89
N LEU A 174 21.74 0.98 -5.27
CA LEU A 174 21.23 -0.21 -5.95
C LEU A 174 19.71 -0.35 -5.76
N SER A 175 18.96 -0.47 -6.86
CA SER A 175 17.50 -0.66 -6.83
C SER A 175 17.11 -2.05 -7.33
N HIS A 176 16.45 -2.82 -6.47
CA HIS A 176 15.91 -4.15 -6.77
C HIS A 176 14.51 -4.14 -7.38
N ASN A 177 13.93 -2.96 -7.61
CA ASN A 177 12.61 -2.80 -8.22
C ASN A 177 12.57 -1.59 -9.17
N LEU A 178 11.40 -1.34 -9.75
CA LEU A 178 11.18 -0.24 -10.68
C LEU A 178 11.35 1.12 -9.98
N VAL A 179 12.18 1.99 -10.57
CA VAL A 179 12.32 3.39 -10.19
C VAL A 179 11.57 4.26 -11.19
N THR A 180 10.69 5.12 -10.70
CA THR A 180 9.80 5.91 -11.56
C THR A 180 9.84 7.39 -11.25
N SER A 181 9.65 8.22 -12.28
CA SER A 181 9.55 9.68 -12.14
C SER A 181 8.38 10.21 -12.96
N ALA A 182 7.71 11.23 -12.46
CA ALA A 182 6.62 11.87 -13.20
C ALA A 182 7.12 12.77 -14.37
N VAL A 183 8.38 13.20 -14.34
CA VAL A 183 8.97 14.04 -15.37
C VAL A 183 9.80 13.23 -16.35
N ALA A 184 9.84 13.65 -17.62
CA ALA A 184 10.65 12.97 -18.64
C ALA A 184 12.16 13.29 -18.49
N SER A 185 12.46 14.52 -18.08
CA SER A 185 13.80 15.04 -17.85
C SER A 185 13.75 16.23 -16.88
N TYR A 186 14.84 16.54 -16.20
CA TYR A 186 14.94 17.66 -15.27
C TYR A 186 16.37 18.19 -15.14
N ASP A 187 16.53 19.38 -14.57
CA ASP A 187 17.85 19.92 -14.19
C ASP A 187 18.19 19.41 -12.79
N ASP A 188 19.17 18.52 -12.67
CA ASP A 188 19.54 17.94 -11.39
C ASP A 188 20.22 18.99 -10.50
N PRO A 189 19.65 19.33 -9.33
CA PRO A 189 20.25 20.32 -8.43
C PRO A 189 21.62 19.90 -7.87
N ASP A 190 22.02 18.63 -8.01
CA ASP A 190 23.30 18.12 -7.48
C ASP A 190 24.48 18.25 -8.43
N HIS A 191 24.29 18.76 -9.66
CA HIS A 191 25.41 19.04 -10.56
C HIS A 191 25.14 20.25 -11.46
N THR A 192 26.14 20.59 -12.28
CA THR A 192 26.00 21.58 -13.35
C THR A 192 26.21 20.89 -14.70
N GLY A 193 25.69 21.45 -15.81
CA GLY A 193 25.99 20.96 -17.15
C GLY A 193 24.81 20.56 -18.04
N GLY A 194 23.56 20.67 -17.55
CA GLY A 194 22.34 20.53 -18.36
C GLY A 194 21.35 19.52 -17.78
N THR A 195 20.19 19.36 -18.45
CA THR A 195 19.14 18.47 -18.00
C THR A 195 19.46 17.00 -18.24
N GLU A 196 19.04 16.15 -17.31
CA GLU A 196 19.19 14.70 -17.32
C GLU A 196 17.83 14.00 -17.36
N LEU A 197 17.83 12.70 -17.66
CA LEU A 197 16.63 11.88 -17.70
C LEU A 197 15.87 11.93 -16.36
N GLY A 198 14.55 11.80 -16.40
CA GLY A 198 13.69 11.86 -15.20
C GLY A 198 14.10 10.88 -14.10
N VAL A 199 14.67 9.73 -14.50
CA VAL A 199 15.44 8.87 -13.61
C VAL A 199 16.81 8.61 -14.25
N HIS A 200 17.88 9.03 -13.59
CA HIS A 200 19.25 8.86 -14.06
C HIS A 200 20.19 8.37 -12.95
N THR A 201 21.43 8.08 -13.32
CA THR A 201 22.47 7.65 -12.37
C THR A 201 23.83 8.20 -12.77
N HIS A 202 24.65 8.52 -11.78
CA HIS A 202 26.02 9.00 -11.92
C HIS A 202 27.06 7.90 -11.70
N VAL A 203 26.64 6.67 -11.41
CA VAL A 203 27.53 5.51 -11.24
C VAL A 203 28.31 5.24 -12.52
N ASN A 204 29.63 5.06 -12.41
CA ASN A 204 30.50 4.80 -13.54
C ASN A 204 30.14 3.46 -14.21
N THR A 205 29.98 3.44 -15.53
CA THR A 205 29.69 2.21 -16.30
C THR A 205 30.89 1.24 -16.32
N THR A 206 32.08 1.77 -16.10
CA THR A 206 33.34 1.04 -16.02
C THR A 206 34.17 1.63 -14.88
N GLY A 207 34.59 0.79 -13.92
CA GLY A 207 35.27 1.23 -12.70
C GLY A 207 34.32 1.36 -11.51
N SER A 208 34.85 1.80 -10.37
CA SER A 208 34.08 2.02 -9.13
C SER A 208 33.69 3.50 -8.97
N GLY A 209 32.68 3.78 -8.16
CA GLY A 209 32.31 5.13 -7.75
C GLY A 209 31.30 5.85 -8.65
N VAL A 210 30.97 7.07 -8.27
CA VAL A 210 30.13 8.01 -9.00
C VAL A 210 30.93 9.16 -9.62
N ASN A 211 30.37 9.78 -10.66
CA ASN A 211 30.90 11.00 -11.26
C ASN A 211 29.94 12.16 -10.98
N GLU A 212 30.38 13.19 -10.26
CA GLU A 212 29.52 14.33 -9.88
C GLU A 212 29.26 15.37 -11.00
N ALA A 213 29.71 15.11 -12.22
CA ALA A 213 29.48 15.99 -13.37
C ALA A 213 28.42 15.43 -14.33
N TYR A 214 27.81 16.33 -15.11
CA TYR A 214 26.83 15.97 -16.14
C TYR A 214 27.28 14.79 -17.01
N ARG A 215 26.35 13.86 -17.25
CA ARG A 215 26.62 12.66 -18.04
C ARG A 215 25.87 12.70 -19.38
N PRO A 216 26.59 12.82 -20.52
CA PRO A 216 25.94 12.86 -21.84
C PRO A 216 25.06 11.65 -22.16
N LEU A 217 25.41 10.46 -21.63
CA LEU A 217 24.62 9.24 -21.81
C LEU A 217 23.36 9.19 -20.94
N GLU A 218 23.25 10.07 -19.95
CA GLU A 218 22.08 10.22 -19.08
C GLU A 218 21.36 11.55 -19.31
N GLY A 219 21.73 12.28 -20.38
CA GLY A 219 21.13 13.55 -20.74
C GLY A 219 19.64 13.45 -21.09
N GLY A 220 18.87 14.50 -20.82
CA GLY A 220 17.40 14.50 -20.95
C GLY A 220 16.86 14.26 -22.37
N SER A 221 17.70 14.35 -23.40
CA SER A 221 17.33 14.08 -24.81
C SER A 221 17.79 12.71 -25.32
N VAL A 222 18.38 11.87 -24.47
CA VAL A 222 18.92 10.57 -24.88
C VAL A 222 17.79 9.61 -25.27
N ASN A 223 17.90 9.03 -26.47
CA ASN A 223 16.99 8.03 -27.01
C ASN A 223 17.76 7.11 -27.99
N PRO A 224 17.75 5.76 -27.82
CA PRO A 224 17.08 5.00 -26.77
C PRO A 224 17.69 5.23 -25.39
N ILE A 225 16.86 5.14 -24.35
CA ILE A 225 17.30 5.24 -22.95
C ILE A 225 18.26 4.08 -22.65
N PRO A 226 19.47 4.33 -22.12
CA PRO A 226 20.41 3.27 -21.82
C PRO A 226 19.89 2.35 -20.73
N VAL A 227 20.11 1.05 -20.92
CA VAL A 227 19.86 0.04 -19.89
C VAL A 227 21.00 0.08 -18.89
N ARG A 228 20.66 0.28 -17.62
CA ARG A 228 21.59 0.42 -16.49
C ARG A 228 21.28 -0.63 -15.43
N SER A 229 21.35 -1.91 -15.80
CA SER A 229 21.05 -3.05 -14.90
C SER A 229 22.06 -3.22 -13.77
N ASP A 230 23.18 -2.49 -13.82
CA ASP A 230 24.16 -2.32 -12.74
C ASP A 230 23.59 -1.51 -11.56
N VAL A 231 22.61 -0.64 -11.80
CA VAL A 231 21.98 0.24 -10.80
C VAL A 231 20.49 -0.10 -10.62
N PHE A 232 19.79 -0.29 -11.75
CA PHE A 232 18.35 -0.58 -11.82
C PHE A 232 18.14 -2.03 -12.28
N LEU A 233 18.11 -2.98 -11.34
CA LEU A 233 18.03 -4.41 -11.70
C LEU A 233 16.78 -4.76 -12.52
N VAL A 234 15.65 -4.11 -12.20
CA VAL A 234 14.39 -4.28 -12.92
C VAL A 234 14.24 -3.25 -14.03
N GLY A 235 14.62 -1.99 -13.76
CA GLY A 235 14.61 -0.90 -14.72
C GLY A 235 14.09 0.41 -14.15
N ARG A 236 13.86 1.35 -15.06
CA ARG A 236 13.40 2.71 -14.78
C ARG A 236 12.32 3.12 -15.76
N GLN A 237 11.31 3.86 -15.31
CA GLN A 237 10.19 4.29 -16.15
C GLN A 237 9.84 5.76 -15.89
N PHE A 238 9.83 6.56 -16.95
CA PHE A 238 9.51 7.99 -16.90
C PHE A 238 9.19 8.49 -18.32
N PRO A 239 8.31 9.50 -18.47
CA PRO A 239 7.42 10.02 -17.43
C PRO A 239 6.29 9.02 -17.09
N VAL A 240 5.81 9.04 -15.85
CA VAL A 240 4.58 8.34 -15.40
C VAL A 240 3.65 9.34 -14.70
N PRO A 241 2.38 9.01 -14.40
CA PRO A 241 1.52 9.91 -13.62
C PRO A 241 2.10 10.20 -12.22
N GLN A 242 1.93 11.45 -11.75
CA GLN A 242 2.34 11.88 -10.41
C GLN A 242 1.53 11.19 -9.30
N ALA A 243 2.16 10.96 -8.15
CA ALA A 243 1.49 10.61 -6.91
C ALA A 243 0.83 11.85 -6.29
N ASP A 244 -0.39 11.71 -5.77
CA ASP A 244 -1.14 12.86 -5.24
C ASP A 244 -0.92 13.03 -3.72
N PHE A 245 -0.12 14.04 -3.34
CA PHE A 245 0.09 14.45 -1.94
C PHE A 245 -1.04 15.34 -1.39
N THR A 246 -2.03 15.67 -2.20
CA THR A 246 -3.19 16.46 -1.77
C THR A 246 -4.06 15.64 -0.82
N GLY A 247 -4.41 16.20 0.34
CA GLY A 247 -5.35 15.59 1.29
C GLY A 247 -4.72 15.05 2.57
N ILE A 248 -3.38 14.90 2.64
CA ILE A 248 -2.68 14.41 3.85
C ILE A 248 -2.97 15.32 5.07
N THR A 249 -3.10 16.64 4.88
CA THR A 249 -3.49 17.57 5.95
C THR A 249 -4.90 17.31 6.49
N ASN A 250 -5.85 16.95 5.62
CA ASN A 250 -7.21 16.59 6.03
C ASN A 250 -7.19 15.27 6.82
N ASP A 251 -6.38 14.30 6.39
CA ASP A 251 -6.20 13.03 7.09
C ASP A 251 -5.64 13.26 8.51
N LEU A 252 -4.64 14.12 8.68
CA LEU A 252 -4.12 14.48 10.00
C LEU A 252 -5.18 15.12 10.92
N SER A 253 -6.08 15.94 10.37
CA SER A 253 -7.19 16.51 11.15
C SER A 253 -8.21 15.45 11.55
N LEU A 254 -8.46 14.46 10.69
CA LEU A 254 -9.33 13.33 10.98
C LEU A 254 -8.70 12.41 12.04
N ILE A 255 -7.39 12.16 11.96
CA ILE A 255 -6.65 11.39 12.97
C ILE A 255 -6.77 12.06 14.34
N LYS A 256 -6.62 13.40 14.43
CA LYS A 256 -6.84 14.13 15.69
C LYS A 256 -8.23 13.89 16.26
N THR A 257 -9.28 14.02 15.42
CA THR A 257 -10.66 13.82 15.84
C THR A 257 -10.89 12.39 16.36
N ASN A 258 -10.41 11.39 15.63
CA ASN A 258 -10.57 9.97 15.98
C ASN A 258 -9.72 9.56 17.19
N ALA A 259 -8.53 10.15 17.35
CA ALA A 259 -7.69 9.98 18.53
C ALA A 259 -8.33 10.59 19.77
N THR A 260 -9.11 11.66 19.62
CA THR A 260 -9.85 12.28 20.73
C THR A 260 -11.06 11.46 21.16
N SER A 261 -11.76 10.84 20.20
CA SER A 261 -13.01 10.09 20.46
C SER A 261 -12.81 8.65 20.91
N GLY A 262 -11.74 7.98 20.44
CA GLY A 262 -11.50 6.57 20.75
C GLY A 262 -10.03 6.13 20.73
N GLY A 263 -9.10 7.07 20.58
CA GLY A 263 -7.65 6.80 20.61
C GLY A 263 -6.96 7.42 21.82
N LYS A 264 -5.70 7.80 21.64
CA LYS A 264 -4.95 8.63 22.58
C LYS A 264 -4.69 10.00 22.01
N TYR A 265 -5.22 11.03 22.65
CA TYR A 265 -4.85 12.41 22.39
C TYR A 265 -3.88 12.91 23.48
N LEU A 266 -2.73 13.44 23.06
CA LEU A 266 -1.77 14.14 23.90
C LEU A 266 -1.78 15.62 23.51
N ALA A 267 -2.36 16.47 24.36
CA ALA A 267 -2.35 17.92 24.17
C ALA A 267 -0.92 18.49 24.26
N ALA A 268 -0.73 19.76 23.86
CA ALA A 268 0.57 20.42 23.94
C ALA A 268 1.23 20.24 25.32
N SER A 269 2.51 19.84 25.32
CA SER A 269 3.20 19.41 26.55
C SER A 269 3.49 20.55 27.53
N GLY A 270 3.52 21.79 27.02
CA GLY A 270 4.06 22.97 27.68
C GLY A 270 5.60 22.97 27.79
N LYS A 271 6.26 22.04 27.08
CA LYS A 271 7.71 21.83 27.02
C LYS A 271 8.13 21.61 25.56
N LEU A 272 9.04 20.67 25.30
CA LEU A 272 9.58 20.42 23.95
C LEU A 272 8.81 19.34 23.18
N GLY A 273 8.00 18.53 23.88
CA GLY A 273 7.24 17.45 23.28
C GLY A 273 7.05 16.25 24.20
N TYR A 274 6.76 15.10 23.59
CA TYR A 274 6.59 13.82 24.27
C TYR A 274 7.56 12.78 23.74
N HIS A 275 7.90 11.80 24.55
CA HIS A 275 8.64 10.63 24.14
C HIS A 275 7.77 9.40 24.40
N ILE A 276 7.53 8.62 23.35
CA ILE A 276 6.68 7.43 23.35
C ILE A 276 7.59 6.23 23.17
N ILE A 277 7.54 5.31 24.14
CA ILE A 277 8.31 4.07 24.12
C ILE A 277 7.36 2.88 24.06
N PHE A 278 7.30 2.21 22.91
CA PHE A 278 6.46 1.03 22.72
C PHE A 278 7.03 -0.21 23.42
N LYS A 279 6.13 -1.06 23.93
CA LYS A 279 6.46 -2.31 24.60
C LYS A 279 5.74 -3.49 23.96
N THR A 280 6.35 -4.67 24.10
CA THR A 280 5.86 -5.95 23.54
C THR A 280 4.66 -6.55 24.29
N ASN A 281 4.15 -5.87 25.31
CA ASN A 281 2.96 -6.25 26.07
C ASN A 281 1.73 -5.39 25.72
N ASP A 282 1.68 -4.85 24.51
CA ASP A 282 0.62 -3.97 24.01
C ASP A 282 0.40 -2.68 24.82
N THR A 283 1.46 -2.16 25.43
CA THR A 283 1.46 -0.87 26.12
C THR A 283 2.58 0.02 25.61
N TYR A 284 2.53 1.31 25.96
CA TYR A 284 3.61 2.25 25.74
C TYR A 284 3.77 3.18 26.94
N ASP A 285 5.00 3.60 27.20
CA ASP A 285 5.29 4.67 28.13
C ASP A 285 5.27 6.02 27.43
N VAL A 286 4.83 7.03 28.16
CA VAL A 286 4.89 8.42 27.72
C VAL A 286 5.72 9.19 28.72
N TYR A 287 6.72 9.90 28.21
CA TYR A 287 7.51 10.89 28.93
C TYR A 287 7.27 12.26 28.32
N LYS A 288 7.41 13.30 29.12
CA LYS A 288 7.43 14.69 28.67
C LYS A 288 8.87 15.11 28.51
N VAL A 289 9.27 15.55 27.31
CA VAL A 289 10.63 15.97 27.02
C VAL A 289 10.84 17.40 27.50
N THR A 290 11.78 17.57 28.41
CA THR A 290 12.09 18.84 29.08
C THR A 290 13.33 19.49 28.51
N ASN A 291 14.35 18.71 28.11
CA ASN A 291 15.62 19.22 27.59
C ASN A 291 16.18 18.30 26.50
N LEU A 292 16.82 18.91 25.50
CA LEU A 292 17.62 18.21 24.50
C LEU A 292 19.10 18.30 24.85
N THR A 293 19.91 17.39 24.31
CA THR A 293 21.36 17.50 24.37
C THR A 293 21.80 18.77 23.64
N SER A 294 22.61 19.60 24.29
CA SER A 294 23.17 20.79 23.66
C SER A 294 24.19 20.41 22.59
N ALA A 295 24.10 21.03 21.42
CA ALA A 295 25.17 20.96 20.43
C ALA A 295 26.45 21.59 20.99
N SER A 296 27.62 21.04 20.64
CA SER A 296 28.89 21.74 20.89
C SER A 296 28.90 23.07 20.14
N SER A 297 29.64 24.07 20.63
CA SER A 297 29.72 25.39 19.98
C SER A 297 30.30 25.34 18.56
N SER A 298 31.00 24.27 18.22
CA SER A 298 31.52 24.00 16.88
C SER A 298 30.56 23.19 16.01
N CYS A 299 29.59 22.48 16.59
CA CYS A 299 28.62 21.69 15.85
C CYS A 299 27.59 22.61 15.18
N SER A 300 27.58 22.58 13.85
CA SER A 300 26.70 23.40 13.03
C SER A 300 26.02 22.56 11.96
N SER A 301 25.05 23.18 11.29
CA SER A 301 24.39 22.63 10.11
C SER A 301 25.19 22.79 8.82
N ASP A 302 26.42 23.37 8.87
CA ASP A 302 27.38 23.77 7.81
C ASP A 302 26.84 24.19 6.44
N SER A 303 25.55 24.49 6.33
CA SER A 303 24.86 24.76 5.08
C SER A 303 24.69 26.26 4.93
N ASN A 304 25.28 26.80 3.86
CA ASN A 304 24.91 28.10 3.29
C ASN A 304 23.42 28.06 2.93
N GLY A 305 22.56 28.43 3.88
CA GLY A 305 21.10 28.38 3.72
C GLY A 305 20.33 27.94 4.96
N GLY A 306 20.98 27.36 5.98
CA GLY A 306 20.41 27.05 7.30
C GLY A 306 19.06 26.34 7.29
N ASP A 307 19.05 25.01 7.41
CA ASP A 307 17.80 24.26 7.68
C ASP A 307 17.11 24.84 8.92
N SER A 308 15.96 25.50 8.73
CA SER A 308 15.27 26.23 9.80
C SER A 308 14.72 25.31 10.89
N SER A 309 14.58 24.00 10.61
CA SER A 309 14.24 22.98 11.61
C SER A 309 15.47 22.28 12.20
N TRP A 310 16.69 22.77 11.95
CA TRP A 310 17.90 22.18 12.50
C TRP A 310 17.96 22.24 14.02
N GLY A 311 18.43 21.16 14.62
CA GLY A 311 18.68 21.01 16.05
C GLY A 311 19.31 19.65 16.34
N THR A 312 19.75 19.43 17.59
CA THR A 312 20.26 18.11 17.99
C THR A 312 19.16 17.07 18.00
N TRP A 313 17.94 17.45 18.40
CA TRP A 313 16.76 16.57 18.47
C TRP A 313 17.02 15.25 19.21
N SER A 314 17.95 15.28 20.17
CA SER A 314 18.32 14.17 21.03
C SER A 314 17.93 14.52 22.46
N ILE A 315 17.21 13.62 23.13
CA ILE A 315 16.77 13.84 24.52
C ILE A 315 18.00 13.79 25.43
N SER A 316 18.15 14.80 26.30
CA SER A 316 19.29 14.86 27.23
C SER A 316 19.31 13.64 28.15
N SER A 317 20.47 12.98 28.24
CA SER A 317 20.68 11.85 29.17
C SER A 317 20.58 12.25 30.65
N SER A 318 20.73 13.55 30.96
CA SER A 318 20.66 14.11 32.31
C SER A 318 19.39 14.95 32.46
N ASN A 319 18.34 14.37 33.05
CA ASN A 319 17.04 15.03 33.27
C ASN A 319 16.40 15.62 32.00
N GLY A 320 16.54 14.93 30.85
CA GLY A 320 15.94 15.33 29.57
C GLY A 320 14.45 15.08 29.46
N GLU A 321 13.89 14.27 30.36
CA GLU A 321 12.47 13.92 30.33
C GLU A 321 11.91 13.56 31.70
N THR A 322 10.59 13.63 31.83
CA THR A 322 9.85 13.26 33.04
C THR A 322 8.71 12.30 32.69
N PHE A 323 8.59 11.20 33.42
CA PHE A 323 7.54 10.21 33.19
C PHE A 323 6.14 10.81 33.36
N VAL A 324 5.24 10.50 32.43
CA VAL A 324 3.83 10.93 32.44
C VAL A 324 2.93 9.75 32.82
N GLY A 325 3.14 8.59 32.19
CA GLY A 325 2.33 7.41 32.45
C GLY A 325 2.59 6.28 31.46
N ASN A 326 2.11 5.09 31.82
CA ASN A 326 2.02 3.93 30.93
C ASN A 326 0.56 3.79 30.47
N TYR A 327 0.35 3.54 29.18
CA TYR A 327 -0.98 3.39 28.59
C TYR A 327 -1.03 2.15 27.71
N ALA A 328 -2.19 1.51 27.65
CA ALA A 328 -2.45 0.47 26.66
C ALA A 328 -2.53 1.06 25.25
N ASN A 329 -2.10 0.29 24.24
CA ASN A 329 -2.30 0.63 22.84
C ASN A 329 -3.80 0.86 22.57
N PRO A 330 -4.19 1.98 21.94
CA PRO A 330 -5.61 2.26 21.72
C PRO A 330 -6.23 1.24 20.76
N THR A 331 -7.49 0.85 20.99
CA THR A 331 -8.18 -0.14 20.14
C THR A 331 -8.36 0.33 18.69
N ASN A 332 -8.53 1.64 18.47
CA ASN A 332 -8.55 2.22 17.12
C ASN A 332 -7.13 2.42 16.53
N GLY A 333 -6.08 2.14 17.29
CA GLY A 333 -4.68 2.26 16.89
C GLY A 333 -4.15 3.68 16.77
N LEU A 334 -4.88 4.72 17.19
CA LEU A 334 -4.49 6.11 16.94
C LEU A 334 -3.92 6.81 18.16
N ILE A 335 -2.71 7.36 18.03
CA ILE A 335 -2.08 8.26 18.99
C ILE A 335 -1.82 9.59 18.28
N PHE A 336 -2.48 10.66 18.70
CA PHE A 336 -2.25 12.00 18.18
C PHE A 336 -1.55 12.87 19.22
N VAL A 337 -0.47 13.55 18.82
CA VAL A 337 0.35 14.41 19.66
C VAL A 337 0.32 15.83 19.12
N GLU A 338 -0.17 16.78 19.92
CA GLU A 338 -0.18 18.21 19.58
C GLU A 338 1.16 18.90 19.89
N ASP A 339 2.26 18.17 19.72
CA ASP A 339 3.62 18.62 19.95
C ASP A 339 4.62 17.77 19.17
N ASN A 340 5.92 18.08 19.25
CA ASN A 340 6.94 17.18 18.73
C ASN A 340 6.94 15.86 19.52
N VAL A 341 7.31 14.77 18.86
CA VAL A 341 7.32 13.46 19.52
C VAL A 341 8.55 12.65 19.15
N TRP A 342 9.16 12.03 20.14
CA TRP A 342 10.19 11.01 19.97
C TRP A 342 9.52 9.64 20.07
N VAL A 343 9.88 8.71 19.19
CA VAL A 343 9.27 7.39 19.16
C VAL A 343 10.37 6.33 19.04
N ASP A 344 10.37 5.38 19.98
CA ASP A 344 11.19 4.18 19.92
C ASP A 344 10.52 2.97 20.61
N GLY A 345 11.19 1.82 20.61
CA GLY A 345 10.73 0.61 21.28
C GLY A 345 10.26 -0.47 20.31
N GLN A 346 9.46 -1.40 20.81
CA GLN A 346 9.04 -2.57 20.04
C GLN A 346 7.57 -2.88 20.30
N ILE A 347 6.82 -3.20 19.25
CA ILE A 347 5.44 -3.65 19.35
C ILE A 347 5.35 -5.17 19.12
N ASN A 348 4.25 -5.76 19.58
CA ASN A 348 3.92 -7.16 19.32
C ASN A 348 2.39 -7.26 19.20
N THR A 349 1.87 -7.80 18.11
CA THR A 349 0.44 -7.95 17.82
C THR A 349 -0.38 -6.65 17.81
N ALA A 350 0.27 -5.51 17.56
CA ALA A 350 -0.36 -4.19 17.55
C ALA A 350 -0.28 -3.50 16.20
N ARG A 351 -1.32 -2.72 15.86
CA ARG A 351 -1.31 -1.79 14.72
C ARG A 351 -1.54 -0.38 15.26
N VAL A 352 -0.53 0.47 15.15
CA VAL A 352 -0.54 1.81 15.75
C VAL A 352 -0.09 2.88 14.77
N THR A 353 -0.71 4.04 14.83
CA THR A 353 -0.31 5.24 14.11
C THR A 353 -0.06 6.35 15.10
N VAL A 354 1.15 6.89 15.12
CA VAL A 354 1.53 8.10 15.84
C VAL A 354 1.51 9.26 14.87
N ALA A 355 0.61 10.21 15.09
CA ALA A 355 0.51 11.43 14.31
C ALA A 355 0.94 12.63 15.15
N ALA A 356 1.79 13.50 14.60
CA ALA A 356 2.24 14.73 15.23
C ALA A 356 1.79 15.95 14.45
N GLY A 357 1.03 16.84 15.08
CA GLY A 357 0.56 18.05 14.42
C GLY A 357 -0.24 18.99 15.30
N LYS A 358 -0.37 20.25 14.88
CA LYS A 358 -1.16 21.28 15.56
C LYS A 358 -2.16 21.90 14.59
N PHE A 359 -3.38 22.15 15.08
CA PHE A 359 -4.46 22.71 14.29
C PHE A 359 -5.02 24.00 14.92
N PRO A 360 -5.38 25.03 14.11
CA PRO A 360 -5.27 25.08 12.64
C PRO A 360 -3.81 25.04 12.15
N ASP A 361 -3.56 24.45 10.98
CA ASP A 361 -2.20 24.31 10.42
C ASP A 361 -1.59 25.69 10.15
N LYS A 362 -0.35 25.86 10.62
CA LYS A 362 0.47 27.06 10.42
C LYS A 362 1.91 26.59 10.28
N SER A 363 2.59 27.02 9.22
CA SER A 363 3.96 26.58 8.90
C SER A 363 4.96 26.73 10.06
N THR A 364 4.83 27.76 10.90
CA THR A 364 5.73 28.01 12.05
C THR A 364 5.53 27.06 13.23
N ASP A 365 4.39 26.38 13.29
CA ASP A 365 3.94 25.60 14.45
C ASP A 365 3.82 24.10 14.14
N ARG A 366 4.19 23.69 12.92
CA ARG A 366 4.13 22.30 12.49
C ARG A 366 5.04 21.43 13.35
N LYS A 367 4.57 20.22 13.60
CA LYS A 367 5.23 19.28 14.51
C LYS A 367 5.93 18.17 13.76
N SER A 368 7.03 17.71 14.33
CA SER A 368 7.90 16.67 13.79
C SER A 368 7.92 15.44 14.69
N ILE A 369 8.23 14.30 14.08
CA ILE A 369 8.50 13.03 14.76
C ILE A 369 10.01 12.75 14.69
N PHE A 370 10.59 12.27 15.78
CA PHE A 370 12.01 11.94 15.89
C PHE A 370 12.23 10.47 16.29
N ILE A 371 13.16 9.79 15.63
CA ILE A 371 13.48 8.36 15.88
C ILE A 371 14.97 8.24 16.16
N ASN A 372 15.35 8.20 17.43
CA ASN A 372 16.76 8.14 17.83
C ASN A 372 17.24 6.73 18.16
N LYS A 373 16.32 5.82 18.50
CA LYS A 373 16.60 4.43 18.83
C LYS A 373 15.73 3.52 17.97
N ASP A 374 16.04 2.23 18.04
CA ASP A 374 15.36 1.23 17.23
C ASP A 374 13.85 1.22 17.51
N LEU A 375 13.10 1.14 16.42
CA LEU A 375 11.66 0.98 16.40
C LEU A 375 11.36 -0.34 15.69
N LEU A 376 10.84 -1.33 16.39
CA LEU A 376 10.87 -2.72 15.94
C LEU A 376 9.48 -3.37 15.90
N TYR A 377 9.32 -4.29 14.95
CA TYR A 377 8.25 -5.29 14.97
C TYR A 377 8.72 -6.56 15.69
N THR A 378 7.78 -7.31 16.25
CA THR A 378 8.01 -8.69 16.68
C THR A 378 7.63 -9.67 15.57
N ASN A 379 6.60 -9.34 14.77
CA ASN A 379 6.05 -10.17 13.70
C ASN A 379 6.04 -9.43 12.36
N TYR A 380 6.63 -10.02 11.32
CA TYR A 380 6.71 -9.46 9.96
C TYR A 380 5.62 -10.02 9.01
N ASP A 381 4.51 -10.49 9.57
CA ASP A 381 3.37 -11.10 8.86
C ASP A 381 2.15 -10.17 8.76
N GLY A 382 2.33 -8.87 9.04
CA GLY A 382 1.29 -7.84 9.00
C GLY A 382 0.47 -7.70 10.28
N ARG A 383 0.75 -8.50 11.33
CA ARG A 383 0.15 -8.30 12.66
C ARG A 383 0.70 -7.06 13.38
N ASP A 384 1.96 -6.74 13.15
CA ASP A 384 2.66 -5.62 13.77
C ASP A 384 2.86 -4.52 12.73
N ILE A 385 2.26 -3.35 12.95
CA ILE A 385 2.41 -2.21 12.04
C ILE A 385 2.50 -0.91 12.82
N ILE A 386 3.51 -0.09 12.51
CA ILE A 386 3.66 1.27 13.00
C ILE A 386 3.59 2.26 11.84
N GLY A 387 2.71 3.26 11.97
CA GLY A 387 2.67 4.44 11.11
C GLY A 387 3.14 5.67 11.85
N LEU A 388 4.05 6.45 11.26
CA LEU A 388 4.52 7.72 11.79
C LEU A 388 4.19 8.83 10.79
N ILE A 389 3.30 9.75 11.16
CA ILE A 389 2.83 10.82 10.27
C ILE A 389 3.06 12.17 10.93
N ALA A 390 3.91 13.01 10.34
CA ALA A 390 4.23 14.33 10.84
C ALA A 390 3.71 15.44 9.91
N GLN A 391 3.28 16.56 10.49
CA GLN A 391 3.01 17.77 9.71
C GLN A 391 4.27 18.32 9.04
N GLN A 392 5.40 18.34 9.75
CA GLN A 392 6.67 18.85 9.26
C GLN A 392 7.61 17.71 8.84
N ASP A 393 8.46 17.21 9.74
CA ASP A 393 9.50 16.23 9.42
C ASP A 393 9.30 14.91 10.19
N VAL A 394 9.72 13.80 9.58
CA VAL A 394 10.02 12.55 10.32
C VAL A 394 11.52 12.35 10.26
N SER A 395 12.22 12.70 11.34
CA SER A 395 13.66 12.89 11.32
C SER A 395 14.38 11.96 12.31
N VAL A 396 15.67 11.77 12.09
CA VAL A 396 16.57 11.12 13.04
C VAL A 396 17.45 12.21 13.67
N GLY A 397 17.51 12.23 15.01
CA GLY A 397 18.32 13.20 15.75
C GLY A 397 19.82 12.93 15.65
N MET A 398 20.59 13.80 16.29
CA MET A 398 22.06 13.78 16.28
C MET A 398 22.57 12.50 16.97
N GLU A 399 22.22 12.29 18.23
CA GLU A 399 22.60 11.15 19.08
C GLU A 399 21.70 9.94 18.84
N SER A 400 21.50 9.57 17.59
CA SER A 400 20.83 8.32 17.20
C SER A 400 21.73 7.09 17.33
N ASN A 401 21.13 5.89 17.36
CA ASN A 401 21.86 4.63 17.28
C ASN A 401 22.80 4.58 16.05
N ASP A 402 24.00 4.04 16.26
CA ASP A 402 25.01 3.89 15.21
C ASP A 402 24.59 2.91 14.10
N SER A 403 23.95 1.81 14.51
CA SER A 403 23.13 0.97 13.65
C SER A 403 21.67 1.14 14.05
N LEU A 404 20.89 1.85 13.25
CA LEU A 404 19.49 2.15 13.54
C LEU A 404 18.57 1.25 12.71
N ARG A 405 17.61 0.60 13.37
CA ARG A 405 16.54 -0.16 12.71
C ARG A 405 15.19 0.53 12.91
N ILE A 406 14.49 0.79 11.81
CA ILE A 406 13.16 1.41 11.81
C ILE A 406 12.19 0.51 11.06
N ASP A 407 11.32 -0.16 11.79
CA ASP A 407 10.16 -0.90 11.27
C ASP A 407 8.93 0.00 11.37
N ALA A 408 8.66 0.77 10.32
CA ALA A 408 7.51 1.68 10.27
C ALA A 408 7.24 2.23 8.86
N ALA A 409 5.99 2.62 8.63
CA ALA A 409 5.61 3.50 7.53
C ALA A 409 5.79 4.97 7.95
N LEU A 410 6.73 5.67 7.33
CA LEU A 410 7.07 7.06 7.66
C LEU A 410 6.43 8.02 6.65
N MET A 411 5.83 9.12 7.13
CA MET A 411 5.24 10.14 6.28
C MET A 411 5.45 11.56 6.81
N ALA A 412 6.05 12.42 5.98
CA ALA A 412 6.23 13.85 6.22
C ALA A 412 5.42 14.68 5.22
N ASN A 413 4.40 15.39 5.71
CA ASN A 413 3.42 16.09 4.88
C ASN A 413 3.92 17.40 4.26
N ASN A 414 4.84 18.11 4.91
CA ASN A 414 5.37 19.39 4.38
C ASN A 414 6.88 19.50 4.47
N GLY A 415 7.53 18.47 4.99
CA GLY A 415 8.95 18.43 5.22
C GLY A 415 9.53 17.15 4.68
N LYS A 416 10.62 16.69 5.30
CA LYS A 416 11.38 15.53 4.85
C LYS A 416 11.30 14.37 5.82
N VAL A 417 11.38 13.16 5.25
CA VAL A 417 11.81 11.98 5.99
C VAL A 417 13.32 11.85 5.84
N GLY A 418 14.06 11.88 6.94
CA GLY A 418 15.52 11.86 6.83
C GLY A 418 16.27 12.15 8.12
N ARG A 419 17.44 12.75 7.96
CA ARG A 419 18.31 13.20 9.03
C ARG A 419 18.71 14.64 8.74
N HIS A 420 18.87 15.46 9.76
CA HIS A 420 19.51 16.76 9.58
C HIS A 420 21.00 16.58 9.27
N TYR A 421 21.56 17.56 8.58
CA TYR A 421 23.00 17.61 8.36
C TYR A 421 23.71 17.94 9.68
N TYR A 422 24.68 17.11 10.04
CA TYR A 422 25.54 17.33 11.19
C TYR A 422 26.98 17.35 10.70
N ALA A 423 27.58 18.54 10.74
CA ALA A 423 28.94 18.78 10.25
C ALA A 423 29.96 17.87 10.94
N ASN A 424 31.16 17.75 10.37
CA ASN A 424 32.24 16.96 10.98
C ASN A 424 32.60 17.40 12.42
N SER A 425 32.33 18.64 12.77
CA SER A 425 32.47 19.18 14.13
C SER A 425 31.44 18.67 15.15
N CYS A 426 30.37 18.01 14.70
CA CYS A 426 29.36 17.31 15.51
C CYS A 426 29.78 15.89 15.91
N SER A 427 31.08 15.59 15.90
CA SER A 427 31.66 14.31 16.31
C SER A 427 31.29 13.93 17.75
N PRO A 428 31.06 12.64 18.05
CA PRO A 428 31.18 11.46 17.17
C PRO A 428 29.89 11.13 16.41
N TYR A 429 28.94 12.06 16.35
CA TYR A 429 27.59 11.78 15.90
C TYR A 429 27.33 12.16 14.45
N ASN A 430 28.23 12.95 13.83
CA ASN A 430 28.19 13.24 12.41
C ASN A 430 28.23 11.97 11.53
N HIS A 431 28.91 10.91 11.98
CA HIS A 431 29.00 9.62 11.28
C HIS A 431 28.18 8.53 11.98
N ARG A 432 27.53 7.70 11.15
CA ARG A 432 26.75 6.53 11.58
C ARG A 432 27.01 5.34 10.66
N SER A 433 27.06 4.14 11.23
CA SER A 433 27.34 2.91 10.49
C SER A 433 26.23 2.53 9.50
N SER A 434 25.01 2.31 9.98
CA SER A 434 23.93 1.78 9.13
C SER A 434 22.52 2.18 9.56
N LEU A 435 21.64 2.40 8.58
CA LEU A 435 20.21 2.54 8.78
C LEU A 435 19.50 1.47 7.96
N THR A 436 18.68 0.65 8.64
CA THR A 436 17.76 -0.26 7.95
C THR A 436 16.34 0.18 8.22
N LEU A 437 15.59 0.46 7.16
CA LEU A 437 14.16 0.77 7.23
C LEU A 437 13.37 -0.38 6.63
N TYR A 438 12.38 -0.90 7.34
CA TYR A 438 11.40 -1.85 6.83
C TYR A 438 10.00 -1.24 6.91
N GLY A 439 9.43 -0.92 5.76
CA GLY A 439 8.17 -0.19 5.68
C GLY A 439 8.09 0.65 4.42
N MET A 440 7.80 1.95 4.59
CA MET A 440 7.74 2.91 3.49
C MET A 440 8.20 4.30 3.92
N ILE A 441 8.58 5.13 2.96
CA ILE A 441 8.90 6.54 3.14
C ILE A 441 8.01 7.38 2.22
N GLY A 442 7.20 8.26 2.79
CA GLY A 442 6.48 9.33 2.10
C GLY A 442 7.05 10.69 2.48
N SER A 443 7.59 11.45 1.54
CA SER A 443 8.33 12.69 1.85
C SER A 443 7.96 13.81 0.88
N SER A 444 7.50 14.95 1.38
CA SER A 444 7.14 16.07 0.49
C SER A 444 8.38 16.81 -0.01
N ASN A 445 9.41 16.92 0.83
CA ASN A 445 10.72 17.44 0.45
C ASN A 445 11.73 16.31 0.24
N ARG A 446 12.91 16.65 -0.28
CA ARG A 446 14.04 15.74 -0.44
C ARG A 446 14.35 14.91 0.81
N TYR A 447 14.19 13.60 0.67
CA TYR A 447 14.60 12.64 1.68
C TYR A 447 16.13 12.57 1.75
N GLY A 448 16.67 12.18 2.91
CA GLY A 448 18.10 11.91 3.01
C GLY A 448 18.54 11.56 4.41
N PHE A 449 19.25 10.43 4.55
CA PHE A 449 19.90 10.01 5.78
C PHE A 449 21.43 10.13 5.73
N ALA A 450 21.96 10.54 4.58
CA ALA A 450 23.39 10.70 4.31
C ALA A 450 23.63 11.88 3.38
N PHE A 451 24.84 12.44 3.46
CA PHE A 451 25.27 13.61 2.73
C PHE A 451 26.54 13.33 1.93
N THR A 452 26.86 14.22 0.99
CA THR A 452 27.92 14.04 0.00
C THR A 452 29.33 14.13 0.57
N ASP A 453 29.48 14.63 1.81
CA ASP A 453 30.76 14.76 2.51
C ASP A 453 31.08 13.55 3.41
N GLY A 454 30.30 12.48 3.28
CA GLY A 454 30.44 11.25 4.05
C GLY A 454 29.76 11.29 5.42
N THR A 455 29.13 12.39 5.82
CA THR A 455 28.34 12.46 7.06
C THR A 455 26.96 11.80 6.88
N GLY A 456 26.34 11.40 8.00
CA GLY A 456 25.10 10.63 7.98
C GLY A 456 25.30 9.13 8.19
N TYR A 457 24.35 8.35 7.70
CA TYR A 457 24.40 6.88 7.70
C TYR A 457 25.10 6.36 6.46
N ASN A 458 26.25 5.70 6.65
CA ASN A 458 27.05 5.19 5.54
C ASN A 458 26.26 4.18 4.69
N LEU A 459 25.72 3.15 5.34
CA LEU A 459 24.86 2.15 4.69
C LEU A 459 23.38 2.45 4.96
N ARG A 460 22.56 2.44 3.92
CA ARG A 460 21.11 2.68 3.99
C ARG A 460 20.39 1.56 3.25
N THR A 461 19.74 0.66 3.98
CA THR A 461 18.94 -0.42 3.41
C THR A 461 17.46 -0.11 3.62
N ILE A 462 16.73 0.14 2.53
CA ILE A 462 15.28 0.42 2.58
C ILE A 462 14.55 -0.79 2.00
N ILE A 463 13.74 -1.43 2.83
CA ILE A 463 13.02 -2.65 2.51
C ILE A 463 11.53 -2.34 2.55
N TYR A 464 10.84 -2.57 1.44
CA TYR A 464 9.41 -2.41 1.36
C TYR A 464 8.67 -3.49 2.16
N ASP A 465 7.79 -3.07 3.06
CA ASP A 465 6.88 -4.00 3.73
C ASP A 465 5.64 -4.25 2.88
N ALA A 466 5.62 -5.41 2.21
CA ALA A 466 4.52 -5.82 1.34
C ALA A 466 3.17 -5.93 2.07
N ASN A 467 3.18 -6.08 3.40
CA ASN A 467 1.94 -6.13 4.18
C ASN A 467 1.22 -4.77 4.21
N LEU A 468 1.94 -3.66 3.98
CA LEU A 468 1.34 -2.32 4.00
C LEU A 468 0.48 -2.04 2.76
N LEU A 469 0.68 -2.77 1.65
CA LEU A 469 -0.09 -2.59 0.41
C LEU A 469 -1.60 -2.71 0.65
N TYR A 470 -1.98 -3.71 1.45
CA TYR A 470 -3.37 -4.05 1.72
C TYR A 470 -3.75 -3.91 3.20
N GLY A 471 -2.79 -3.75 4.08
CA GLY A 471 -3.02 -3.40 5.48
C GLY A 471 -2.12 -2.25 5.90
N PRO A 472 -2.35 -1.01 5.45
CA PRO A 472 -1.57 0.13 5.91
C PRO A 472 -1.75 0.38 7.43
N PRO A 473 -0.97 1.29 8.04
CA PRO A 473 -1.22 1.71 9.40
C PRO A 473 -2.63 2.29 9.58
N PRO A 474 -3.21 2.25 10.80
CA PRO A 474 -4.49 2.88 11.10
C PRO A 474 -4.59 4.34 10.62
N SER A 475 -5.61 4.66 9.81
CA SER A 475 -5.82 6.00 9.24
C SER A 475 -4.63 6.56 8.46
N PHE A 476 -3.80 5.70 7.85
CA PHE A 476 -2.69 6.15 7.01
C PHE A 476 -3.19 6.83 5.73
N PRO A 477 -2.50 7.88 5.21
CA PRO A 477 -2.98 8.63 4.07
C PRO A 477 -3.15 7.78 2.82
N LEU A 478 -4.24 8.06 2.10
CA LEU A 478 -4.66 7.33 0.92
C LEU A 478 -4.29 8.10 -0.34
N THR A 479 -3.93 7.39 -1.41
CA THR A 479 -3.57 8.01 -2.71
C THR A 479 -4.77 8.27 -3.62
N SER A 480 -5.97 7.94 -3.13
CA SER A 480 -7.24 8.03 -3.84
C SER A 480 -8.35 8.01 -2.80
N ASP A 481 -9.50 8.59 -3.14
CA ASP A 481 -10.76 8.46 -2.41
C ASP A 481 -11.61 7.27 -2.92
N LYS A 482 -11.15 6.58 -3.97
CA LYS A 482 -11.89 5.52 -4.67
C LYS A 482 -11.36 4.13 -4.38
N TYR A 483 -12.28 3.20 -4.20
CA TYR A 483 -12.00 1.77 -4.16
C TYR A 483 -11.53 1.25 -5.51
N SER A 484 -10.48 0.43 -5.47
CA SER A 484 -9.96 -0.35 -6.59
C SER A 484 -10.17 -1.83 -6.34
N THR A 485 -10.45 -2.60 -7.40
CA THR A 485 -10.58 -4.05 -7.30
C THR A 485 -9.20 -4.68 -7.18
N ILE A 486 -8.94 -5.38 -6.06
CA ILE A 486 -7.66 -6.04 -5.81
C ILE A 486 -7.73 -7.55 -6.05
N SER A 487 -8.91 -8.16 -5.94
CA SER A 487 -9.15 -9.53 -6.35
C SER A 487 -10.59 -9.73 -6.77
N TRP A 488 -10.80 -10.66 -7.71
CA TRP A 488 -12.09 -11.10 -8.17
C TRP A 488 -11.99 -12.61 -8.35
N ASP A 489 -12.82 -13.37 -7.65
CA ASP A 489 -12.84 -14.82 -7.69
C ASP A 489 -14.29 -15.33 -7.72
N GLU A 490 -14.58 -16.29 -8.60
CA GLU A 490 -15.80 -17.09 -8.49
C GLU A 490 -15.64 -18.12 -7.37
N ARG A 491 -16.61 -18.19 -6.46
CA ARG A 491 -16.67 -19.19 -5.39
C ARG A 491 -17.77 -20.21 -5.72
N GLU A 492 -17.46 -21.49 -5.60
CA GLU A 492 -18.44 -22.58 -5.79
C GLU A 492 -19.56 -22.60 -4.74
#